data_AF-A0A929W202-F1
#
_entry.id   AF-A0A929W202-F1
#
_cell.length_a   1.000
_cell.length_b   1.000
_cell.length_c   1.000
_cell.angle_alpha   90.00
_cell.angle_beta   90.00
_cell.angle_gamma   90.00
#
_symmetry.space_group_name_H-M   'P 1'
#
loop_
_entity.id
_entity.type
_entity.pdbx_description
1 polymer ?
#
loop_
_entity_poly.entity_id
_entity_poly.type
_entity_poly.pdbx_seq_one_letter_code
_entity_poly.pdbx_strand_id
1 'polypeptide(L)' 'GIFGKAEDEVDTLGGLVLELKRDLPRKGDLVTTGAWSFKVTALEKFRITEVQVIPPPQEIPVR' A
#
# COMPACT_ATOMS: atom_id res chain seq x y z
N GLY A 1 -8.21 19.24 -10.96
CA GLY A 1 -9.03 18.68 -9.86
C GLY A 1 -8.14 18.51 -8.66
N ILE A 2 -8.61 18.91 -7.49
CA ILE A 2 -7.90 18.70 -6.23
C ILE A 2 -8.41 17.36 -5.69
N PHE A 3 -7.58 16.32 -5.72
CA PHE A 3 -7.94 15.02 -5.14
C PHE A 3 -7.86 15.12 -3.62
N GLY A 4 -8.82 14.51 -2.92
CA GLY A 4 -8.89 14.48 -1.46
C GLY A 4 -7.72 13.72 -0.83
N LYS A 5 -7.75 13.55 0.50
CA LYS A 5 -6.80 12.66 1.17
C LYS A 5 -7.10 11.23 0.71
N ALA A 6 -6.09 10.53 0.18
CA ALA A 6 -6.20 9.17 -0.39
C ALA A 6 -6.88 8.14 0.53
N GLU A 7 -6.94 8.44 1.82
CA GLU A 7 -7.55 7.64 2.88
C GLU A 7 -9.09 7.64 2.83
N ASP A 8 -9.71 8.69 2.27
CA ASP A 8 -11.17 8.88 2.26
C ASP A 8 -11.88 8.24 1.04
N GLU A 9 -11.13 7.74 0.05
CA GLU A 9 -11.69 7.32 -1.27
C GLU A 9 -11.59 5.80 -1.55
N VAL A 10 -11.01 4.98 -0.65
CA VAL A 10 -10.79 3.54 -0.92
C VAL A 10 -11.13 2.62 0.25
N ASP A 11 -11.83 1.52 -0.05
CA ASP A 11 -12.31 0.56 0.96
C ASP A 11 -11.40 -0.68 1.14
N THR A 12 -10.34 -0.81 0.34
CA THR A 12 -9.49 -2.01 0.32
C THR A 12 -8.01 -1.69 0.28
N LEU A 13 -7.17 -2.58 0.81
CA LEU A 13 -5.70 -2.45 0.72
C LEU A 13 -5.20 -2.42 -0.73
N GLY A 14 -5.84 -3.18 -1.62
CA GLY A 14 -5.53 -3.14 -3.05
C GLY A 14 -5.83 -1.76 -3.66
N GLY A 15 -6.98 -1.17 -3.31
CA GLY A 15 -7.34 0.19 -3.70
C GLY A 15 -6.34 1.22 -3.17
N LEU A 16 -5.95 1.12 -1.90
CA LEU A 16 -4.93 1.99 -1.30
C LEU A 16 -3.59 1.91 -2.04
N VAL A 17 -3.12 0.70 -2.37
CA VAL A 17 -1.86 0.53 -3.12
C VAL A 17 -1.95 1.17 -4.51
N LEU A 18 -3.08 1.02 -5.21
CA LEU A 18 -3.29 1.62 -6.52
C LEU A 18 -3.31 3.15 -6.45
N GLU A 19 -3.99 3.72 -5.46
CA GLU A 19 -4.08 5.17 -5.27
C GLU A 19 -2.71 5.79 -4.97
N LEU A 20 -1.91 5.12 -4.14
CA LEU A 20 -0.53 5.55 -3.84
C LEU A 20 0.40 5.39 -5.04
N LYS A 21 0.27 4.30 -5.81
CA LYS A 21 1.16 3.97 -6.93
C LYS A 21 0.91 4.86 -8.16
N ARG A 22 -0.36 5.20 -8.45
CA ARG A 22 -0.80 5.95 -9.64
C ARG A 22 -0.34 5.35 -10.99
N ASP A 23 -0.18 4.03 -11.03
CA ASP A 23 0.22 3.25 -12.21
C ASP A 23 -0.32 1.80 -12.08
N LEU A 24 -0.32 1.05 -13.19
CA LEU A 24 -0.77 -0.34 -13.22
C LEU A 24 0.06 -1.23 -12.27
N PRO A 25 -0.58 -2.06 -11.44
CA PRO A 25 0.10 -2.84 -10.41
C PRO A 25 0.90 -3.99 -11.01
N ARG A 26 2.02 -4.32 -10.38
CA ARG A 26 2.89 -5.44 -10.69
C ARG A 26 3.25 -6.19 -9.41
N LYS A 27 3.46 -7.50 -9.53
CA LYS A 27 3.93 -8.30 -8.40
C LYS A 27 5.31 -7.80 -7.99
N GLY A 28 5.51 -7.56 -6.71
CA GLY A 28 6.73 -7.03 -6.14
C GLY A 28 6.75 -5.50 -6.00
N ASP A 29 5.75 -4.78 -6.53
CA ASP A 29 5.62 -3.35 -6.28
C ASP A 29 5.60 -3.07 -4.78
N LEU A 30 6.32 -2.03 -4.38
CA LEU A 30 6.40 -1.53 -3.01
C LEU A 30 5.97 -0.06 -3.01
N VAL A 31 4.95 0.26 -2.22
CA VAL A 31 4.53 1.64 -1.96
C VAL A 31 4.67 1.94 -0.48
N THR A 32 4.98 3.19 -0.14
CA THR A 32 5.18 3.64 1.24
C THR A 32 4.29 4.82 1.55
N THR A 33 3.69 4.83 2.73
CA THR A 33 2.97 5.99 3.27
C THR A 33 3.22 6.10 4.77
N GLY A 34 3.63 7.29 5.23
CA GLY A 34 4.20 7.47 6.56
C GLY A 34 5.38 6.51 6.78
N ALA A 35 5.35 5.77 7.88
CA ALA A 35 6.36 4.78 8.24
C ALA A 35 5.96 3.33 7.86
N TRP A 36 4.88 3.17 7.10
CA TRP A 36 4.37 1.87 6.66
C TRP A 36 4.74 1.61 5.21
N SER A 37 4.96 0.33 4.87
CA SER A 37 5.14 -0.11 3.49
C SER A 37 4.17 -1.22 3.12
N PHE A 38 3.75 -1.24 1.86
CA PHE A 38 2.80 -2.22 1.32
C PHE A 38 3.42 -2.84 0.07
N LYS A 39 3.59 -4.16 0.08
CA LYS A 39 4.16 -4.91 -1.03
C LYS A 39 3.11 -5.79 -1.70
N VAL A 40 2.94 -5.65 -3.01
CA VAL A 40 2.07 -6.55 -3.78
C VAL A 40 2.73 -7.91 -3.91
N THR A 41 2.14 -8.95 -3.33
CA THR A 41 2.70 -10.33 -3.37
C THR A 41 1.98 -11.21 -4.39
N ALA A 42 0.72 -10.91 -4.71
CA ALA A 42 -0.03 -11.60 -5.76
C ALA A 42 -0.98 -10.67 -6.53
N LEU A 43 -1.16 -11.00 -7.81
CA LEU A 43 -2.07 -10.34 -8.75
C LEU A 43 -2.78 -11.42 -9.58
N GLU A 44 -4.05 -11.18 -9.88
CA GLU A 44 -4.78 -11.88 -10.92
C GLU A 44 -5.22 -10.87 -11.98
N LYS A 45 -4.64 -10.98 -13.18
CA LYS A 45 -4.73 -9.95 -14.23
C LYS A 45 -4.28 -8.58 -13.70
N PHE A 46 -5.22 -7.66 -13.45
CA PHE A 46 -4.96 -6.33 -12.89
C PHE A 46 -5.50 -6.15 -11.46
N ARG A 47 -6.06 -7.20 -10.86
CA ARG A 47 -6.59 -7.16 -9.50
C ARG A 47 -5.53 -7.62 -8.51
N ILE A 48 -5.14 -6.75 -7.59
CA ILE A 48 -4.29 -7.12 -6.46
C ILE A 48 -5.11 -8.08 -5.57
N THR A 49 -4.57 -9.27 -5.35
CA THR A 49 -5.23 -10.32 -4.53
C THR A 49 -4.54 -10.54 -3.20
N GLU A 50 -3.26 -10.14 -3.08
CA GLU A 50 -2.50 -10.27 -1.84
C GLU A 50 -1.53 -9.08 -1.67
N VAL A 51 -1.51 -8.52 -0.47
CA VAL A 51 -0.62 -7.43 -0.06
C VAL A 51 0.04 -7.81 1.25
N GLN A 52 1.37 -7.78 1.28
CA GLN A 52 2.14 -7.82 2.52
C GLN A 52 2.21 -6.40 3.11
N VAL A 53 1.73 -6.24 4.34
CA VAL A 53 1.87 -5.01 5.12
C VAL A 53 3.15 -5.11 5.95
N ILE A 54 4.01 -4.10 5.84
CA ILE A 54 5.28 -4.00 6.54
C ILE A 54 5.15 -2.84 7.54
N PRO A 55 5.07 -3.13 8.85
CA PRO A 55 4.97 -2.09 9.87
C PRO A 55 6.29 -1.31 10.01
N PRO A 56 6.24 -0.09 10.57
CA PRO A 56 7.45 0.60 10.99
C PRO A 56 8.27 -0.26 11.96
N PRO A 57 9.60 -0.05 12.03
CA PRO A 57 10.42 -0.64 13.06
C PRO A 57 9.82 -0.33 14.44
N GLN A 58 9.68 -1.34 15.30
CA GLN A 58 9.30 -1.09 16.69
C GLN A 58 10.44 -0.31 17.35
N GLU A 59 10.14 0.88 17.88
CA GLU A 59 11.02 1.52 18.85
C GLU A 59 11.04 0.62 20.09
N ILE A 60 12.08 -0.22 20.21
CA ILE A 60 12.32 -0.98 21.43
C ILE A 60 12.74 0.05 22.48
N PRO A 61 11.95 0.27 23.56
CA PRO A 61 12.39 1.17 24.61
C PRO A 61 13.68 0.60 25.21
N VAL A 62 14.77 1.35 25.11
CA VAL A 62 16.01 1.02 25.80
C VAL A 62 15.72 1.16 27.29
N ARG A 63 15.82 0.04 28.02
CA ARG A 63 15.70 0.00 29.49
C ARG A 63 16.92 0.63 30.15
#